data_AF-A0A6M3IXF1-F1
#
_entry.id   AF-A0A6M3IXF1-F1
#
_cell.length_a   1.000
_cell.length_b   1.000
_cell.length_c   1.000
_cell.angle_alpha   90.00
_cell.angle_beta   90.00
_cell.angle_gamma   90.00
#
_symmetry.space_group_name_H-M   'P 1'
#
loop_
_entity.id
_entity.type
_entity.pdbx_description
1 polymer ?
#
loop_
_entity_poly.entity_id
_entity_poly.type
_entity_poly.pdbx_seq_one_letter_code
_entity_poly.pdbx_strand_id
1 'polypeptide(L)'
;MPRWNPKPLWNGHDVYIIGGGPSLRSFDYSVLRGKHTIGCNDAFLHGFEICRACIFGDIPWFDAFEDRLKQFPGIVFTCARGFFVDWVYTIKNYPDGLHKDGVGWCGNTGAAALNLALLLGAKNVYLLGFDMKLDKEGRQNWHDKNINKPNPKVYSRFLNGFRGSVKRDWKAKFPGVEIFNLNPDSELDVFPKMARQDHFGLTAEVIVNGS
;
A
#
# COMPACT_ATOMS: atom_id res chain seq x y z
N MET A 1 -13.60 21.16 -7.40
CA MET A 1 -13.20 19.73 -7.42
C MET A 1 -11.89 19.59 -6.66
N PRO A 2 -11.75 18.64 -5.71
CA PRO A 2 -10.51 18.48 -4.96
C PRO A 2 -9.43 17.90 -5.87
N ARG A 3 -8.60 18.77 -6.43
CA ARG A 3 -7.31 18.37 -6.97
C ARG A 3 -6.32 18.45 -5.84
N TRP A 4 -5.58 17.37 -5.60
CA TRP A 4 -4.56 17.40 -4.58
C TRP A 4 -3.30 18.07 -5.10
N ASN A 5 -2.73 18.93 -4.26
CA ASN A 5 -1.37 19.43 -4.41
C ASN A 5 -0.51 18.77 -3.33
N PRO A 6 0.68 18.25 -3.64
CA PRO A 6 1.53 17.61 -2.66
C PRO A 6 1.80 18.49 -1.44
N LYS A 7 1.38 18.02 -0.27
CA LYS A 7 1.71 18.62 1.02
C LYS A 7 2.31 17.52 1.92
N PRO A 8 3.44 17.76 2.58
CA PRO A 8 4.10 16.74 3.40
C PRO A 8 3.43 16.62 4.77
N LEU A 9 2.22 16.04 4.80
CA LEU A 9 1.40 15.91 6.02
C LEU A 9 2.06 15.05 7.11
N TRP A 10 2.97 14.16 6.73
CA TRP A 10 3.67 13.21 7.59
C TRP A 10 5.19 13.39 7.49
N ASN A 11 5.64 14.64 7.36
CA ASN A 11 7.03 15.00 7.17
C ASN A 11 7.93 14.42 8.27
N GLY A 12 8.91 13.60 7.89
CA GLY A 12 9.88 13.01 8.81
C GLY A 12 9.39 11.77 9.58
N HIS A 13 8.14 11.33 9.37
CA HIS A 13 7.55 10.20 10.08
C HIS A 13 7.67 8.87 9.34
N ASP A 14 7.45 7.79 10.09
CA ASP A 14 7.25 6.45 9.55
C ASP A 14 5.86 6.30 8.95
N VAL A 15 5.77 5.72 7.76
CA VAL A 15 4.50 5.48 7.05
C VAL A 15 4.38 4.01 6.66
N TYR A 16 3.23 3.41 6.94
CA TYR A 16 2.94 2.02 6.65
C TYR A 16 1.96 1.94 5.48
N ILE A 17 2.24 1.07 4.50
CA ILE A 17 1.35 0.86 3.37
C ILE A 17 0.75 -0.52 3.46
N ILE A 18 -0.58 -0.56 3.56
CA ILE A 18 -1.36 -1.80 3.66
C ILE A 18 -1.80 -2.18 2.25
N GLY A 19 -1.13 -3.16 1.66
CA GLY A 19 -1.44 -3.74 0.37
C GLY A 19 -2.52 -4.82 0.42
N GLY A 20 -2.70 -5.50 -0.71
CA GLY A 20 -3.71 -6.55 -0.87
C GLY A 20 -3.22 -7.96 -0.56
N GLY A 21 -1.91 -8.21 -0.52
CA GLY A 21 -1.34 -9.56 -0.58
C GLY A 21 -1.77 -10.52 0.54
N PRO A 22 -1.78 -11.85 0.27
CA PRO A 22 -2.29 -12.87 1.17
C PRO A 22 -1.48 -13.03 2.48
N SER A 23 -0.25 -12.51 2.57
CA SER A 23 0.52 -12.54 3.82
C SER A 23 -0.18 -11.82 4.98
N LEU A 24 -1.15 -10.97 4.67
CA LEU A 24 -1.94 -10.25 5.67
C LEU A 24 -3.18 -11.01 6.18
N ARG A 25 -3.46 -12.23 5.72
CA ARG A 25 -4.62 -13.03 6.20
C ARG A 25 -4.61 -13.25 7.71
N SER A 26 -3.43 -13.52 8.26
CA SER A 26 -3.21 -13.77 9.70
C SER A 26 -2.46 -12.62 10.38
N PHE A 27 -2.47 -11.43 9.78
CA PHE A 27 -1.79 -10.27 10.36
C PHE A 27 -2.63 -9.63 11.45
N ASP A 28 -2.02 -9.40 12.62
CA ASP A 28 -2.65 -8.56 13.64
C ASP A 28 -2.51 -7.08 13.24
N TYR A 29 -3.59 -6.52 12.72
CA TYR A 29 -3.64 -5.10 12.34
C TYR A 29 -3.66 -4.15 13.54
N SER A 30 -3.88 -4.64 14.77
CA SER A 30 -3.95 -3.78 15.96
C SER A 30 -2.63 -3.04 16.21
N VAL A 31 -1.50 -3.61 15.78
CA VAL A 31 -0.16 -2.98 15.86
C VAL A 31 -0.05 -1.71 15.04
N LEU A 32 -0.99 -1.44 14.11
CA LEU A 32 -1.01 -0.23 13.29
C LEU A 32 -1.82 0.91 13.91
N ARG A 33 -2.46 0.70 15.07
CA ARG A 33 -3.24 1.75 15.73
C ARG A 33 -2.39 2.98 16.02
N GLY A 34 -2.89 4.15 15.60
CA GLY A 34 -2.21 5.44 15.79
C GLY A 34 -0.99 5.68 14.89
N LYS A 35 -0.62 4.75 14.01
CA LYS A 35 0.46 4.94 13.04
C LYS A 35 -0.04 5.67 11.78
N HIS A 36 0.87 6.28 11.03
CA HIS A 36 0.54 6.82 9.71
C HIS A 36 0.42 5.69 8.70
N THR A 37 -0.77 5.49 8.15
CA THR A 37 -1.06 4.38 7.25
C THR A 37 -1.78 4.82 5.99
N ILE A 38 -1.37 4.23 4.87
CA ILE A 38 -2.08 4.31 3.59
C ILE A 38 -2.58 2.91 3.24
N GLY A 39 -3.89 2.73 3.21
CA GLY A 39 -4.52 1.53 2.71
C GLY A 39 -4.71 1.58 1.20
N CYS A 40 -4.33 0.49 0.52
CA CYS A 40 -4.68 0.27 -0.88
C CYS A 40 -6.04 -0.44 -0.92
N ASN A 41 -7.00 0.10 -1.70
CA ASN A 41 -8.29 -0.53 -1.92
C ASN A 41 -8.94 -0.98 -0.59
N ASP A 42 -9.33 -2.26 -0.45
CA ASP A 42 -10.02 -2.87 0.70
C ASP A 42 -9.39 -2.61 2.07
N ALA A 43 -8.13 -2.18 2.16
CA ALA A 43 -7.49 -1.90 3.44
C ALA A 43 -8.21 -0.85 4.31
N PHE A 44 -9.03 0.04 3.72
CA PHE A 44 -9.87 0.99 4.49
C PHE A 44 -10.89 0.29 5.41
N LEU A 45 -11.23 -0.96 5.10
CA LEU A 45 -12.21 -1.75 5.85
C LEU A 45 -11.75 -2.13 7.25
N HIS A 46 -10.45 -2.02 7.55
CA HIS A 46 -9.93 -2.18 8.91
C HIS A 46 -10.28 -1.00 9.83
N GLY A 47 -10.91 0.05 9.30
CA GLY A 47 -11.35 1.21 10.06
C GLY A 47 -10.23 2.24 10.25
N PHE A 48 -10.63 3.44 10.64
CA PHE A 48 -9.76 4.62 10.65
C PHE A 48 -8.58 4.55 11.63
N GLU A 49 -8.75 3.82 12.73
CA GLU A 49 -7.68 3.64 13.70
C GLU A 49 -6.48 2.87 13.12
N ILE A 50 -6.74 1.99 12.14
CA ILE A 50 -5.72 1.17 11.46
C ILE A 50 -5.33 1.78 10.11
N CYS A 51 -6.30 2.27 9.34
CA CYS A 51 -6.10 2.85 8.01
C CYS A 51 -6.45 4.34 8.06
N ARG A 52 -5.45 5.24 8.01
CA ARG A 52 -5.66 6.69 8.13
C ARG A 52 -6.00 7.38 6.80
N ALA A 53 -5.49 6.84 5.70
CA ALA A 53 -5.80 7.28 4.35
C ALA A 53 -6.04 6.09 3.42
N CYS A 54 -6.92 6.23 2.44
CA CYS A 54 -7.17 5.24 1.41
C CYS A 54 -6.70 5.75 0.05
N ILE A 55 -6.13 4.87 -0.78
CA ILE A 55 -5.85 5.16 -2.18
C ILE A 55 -6.35 4.03 -3.08
N PHE A 56 -6.88 4.40 -4.25
CA PHE A 56 -7.26 3.49 -5.32
C PHE A 56 -6.86 4.04 -6.69
N GLY A 57 -6.86 3.17 -7.71
CA GLY A 57 -6.66 3.56 -9.11
C GLY A 57 -7.61 2.87 -10.08
N ASP A 58 -8.36 1.87 -9.61
CA ASP A 58 -9.27 1.05 -10.40
C ASP A 58 -10.73 1.42 -10.13
N ILE A 59 -11.42 1.83 -11.20
CA ILE A 59 -12.83 2.27 -11.13
C ILE A 59 -13.81 1.15 -10.78
N PRO A 60 -13.67 -0.08 -11.30
CA PRO A 60 -14.59 -1.16 -10.92
C PRO A 60 -14.60 -1.46 -9.40
N TRP A 61 -13.47 -1.25 -8.71
CA TRP A 61 -13.43 -1.34 -7.26
C TRP A 61 -14.12 -0.16 -6.59
N PHE A 62 -13.89 1.05 -7.08
CA PHE A 62 -14.57 2.22 -6.54
C PHE A 62 -16.10 2.03 -6.62
N ASP A 63 -16.61 1.64 -7.79
CA ASP A 63 -18.05 1.41 -8.00
C ASP A 63 -18.62 0.35 -7.03
N ALA A 64 -17.84 -0.70 -6.72
CA ALA A 64 -18.24 -1.76 -5.81
C ALA A 64 -18.19 -1.38 -4.31
N PHE A 65 -17.43 -0.35 -3.94
CA PHE A 65 -17.16 0.02 -2.55
C PHE A 65 -17.54 1.46 -2.20
N GLU A 66 -18.03 2.26 -3.14
CA GLU A 66 -18.29 3.69 -2.99
C GLU A 66 -19.12 4.00 -1.74
N ASP A 67 -20.26 3.34 -1.56
CA ASP A 67 -21.17 3.60 -0.44
C ASP A 67 -20.50 3.43 0.92
N ARG A 68 -19.57 2.48 1.03
CA ARG A 68 -18.80 2.23 2.24
C ARG A 68 -17.62 3.19 2.36
N LEU A 69 -16.93 3.43 1.25
CA LEU A 69 -15.76 4.32 1.19
C LEU A 69 -16.15 5.77 1.51
N LYS A 70 -17.35 6.20 1.12
CA LYS A 70 -17.91 7.52 1.45
C LYS A 70 -18.13 7.73 2.95
N GLN A 71 -18.26 6.65 3.72
CA GLN A 71 -18.38 6.67 5.18
C GLN A 71 -17.02 6.61 5.89
N PHE A 72 -15.93 6.37 5.15
CA PHE A 72 -14.59 6.33 5.72
C PHE A 72 -14.18 7.74 6.17
N PRO A 73 -13.84 7.95 7.46
CA PRO A 73 -13.56 9.29 7.97
C PRO A 73 -12.13 9.78 7.62
N GLY A 74 -11.31 8.91 7.02
CA GLY A 74 -9.97 9.26 6.56
C GLY A 74 -9.93 9.92 5.19
N ILE A 75 -8.75 10.38 4.79
CA ILE A 75 -8.59 11.02 3.48
C ILE A 75 -8.60 9.95 2.39
N VAL A 76 -9.38 10.17 1.33
CA VAL A 76 -9.43 9.29 0.17
C VAL A 76 -8.75 9.94 -1.02
N PHE A 77 -7.80 9.22 -1.58
CA PHE A 77 -7.05 9.60 -2.77
C PHE A 77 -7.37 8.69 -3.94
N THR A 78 -7.29 9.24 -5.15
CA THR A 78 -7.32 8.45 -6.37
C THR A 78 -6.28 8.93 -7.36
N CYS A 79 -5.71 8.01 -8.13
CA CYS A 79 -4.90 8.32 -9.29
C CYS A 79 -5.57 7.86 -10.60
N ALA A 80 -6.85 7.51 -10.56
CA ALA A 80 -7.60 7.13 -11.75
C ALA A 80 -7.76 8.33 -12.70
N ARG A 81 -7.32 8.16 -13.94
CA ARG A 81 -7.33 9.24 -14.95
C ARG A 81 -8.75 9.54 -15.39
N GLY A 82 -9.10 10.82 -15.47
CA GLY A 82 -10.43 11.27 -15.90
C GLY A 82 -11.56 11.00 -14.90
N PHE A 83 -11.24 10.48 -13.71
CA PHE A 83 -12.21 10.18 -12.67
C PHE A 83 -12.29 11.32 -11.64
N PHE A 84 -13.51 11.69 -11.28
CA PHE A 84 -13.77 12.80 -10.37
C PHE A 84 -15.04 12.55 -9.55
N VAL A 85 -14.90 12.63 -8.22
CA VAL A 85 -15.99 12.81 -7.25
C VAL A 85 -15.54 13.87 -6.24
N ASP A 86 -16.47 14.64 -5.71
CA ASP A 86 -16.18 15.88 -4.96
C ASP A 86 -15.59 15.66 -3.56
N TRP A 87 -15.66 14.45 -3.02
CA TRP A 87 -15.12 14.06 -1.71
C TRP A 87 -13.81 13.24 -1.80
N VAL A 88 -13.31 12.96 -3.02
CA VAL A 88 -12.04 12.24 -3.25
C VAL A 88 -11.00 13.19 -3.84
N TYR A 89 -9.77 13.11 -3.32
CA TYR A 89 -8.63 13.84 -3.84
C TYR A 89 -8.01 13.15 -5.06
N THR A 90 -8.17 13.75 -6.24
CA THR A 90 -7.53 13.25 -7.47
C THR A 90 -6.07 13.72 -7.54
N ILE A 91 -5.14 12.77 -7.70
CA ILE A 91 -3.70 12.97 -7.82
C ILE A 91 -3.28 12.78 -9.28
N LYS A 92 -2.35 13.63 -9.75
CA LYS A 92 -1.70 13.49 -11.07
C LYS A 92 -1.07 12.09 -11.20
N ASN A 93 -1.37 11.40 -12.29
CA ASN A 93 -0.93 10.02 -12.54
C ASN A 93 0.07 9.95 -13.70
N TYR A 94 1.23 9.35 -13.44
CA TYR A 94 2.20 8.95 -14.44
C TYR A 94 2.16 7.42 -14.65
N PRO A 95 2.46 6.91 -15.86
CA PRO A 95 2.43 5.47 -16.11
C PRO A 95 3.42 4.67 -15.23
N ASP A 96 4.60 5.22 -14.97
CA ASP A 96 5.71 4.58 -14.27
C ASP A 96 6.56 5.59 -13.47
N GLY A 97 7.54 5.09 -12.71
CA GLY A 97 8.50 5.89 -11.94
C GLY A 97 7.97 6.47 -10.64
N LEU A 98 8.83 7.24 -9.97
CA LEU A 98 8.44 8.04 -8.80
C LEU A 98 8.50 9.53 -9.15
N HIS A 99 7.53 10.32 -8.70
CA HIS A 99 7.39 11.73 -9.07
C HIS A 99 7.17 12.62 -7.85
N LYS A 100 7.54 13.90 -7.98
CA LYS A 100 7.44 14.91 -6.91
C LYS A 100 6.15 15.73 -6.98
N ASP A 101 5.42 15.66 -8.09
CA ASP A 101 4.20 16.41 -8.39
C ASP A 101 2.99 15.50 -8.69
N GLY A 102 3.13 14.19 -8.43
CA GLY A 102 2.14 13.17 -8.74
C GLY A 102 2.65 11.79 -8.39
N VAL A 103 1.88 10.75 -8.73
CA VAL A 103 2.23 9.35 -8.45
C VAL A 103 2.46 8.57 -9.73
N GLY A 104 3.45 7.68 -9.72
CA GLY A 104 3.61 6.68 -10.78
C GLY A 104 2.77 5.43 -10.49
N TRP A 105 1.96 5.01 -11.47
CA TRP A 105 1.09 3.84 -11.35
C TRP A 105 1.88 2.53 -11.27
N CYS A 106 2.93 2.37 -12.07
CA CYS A 106 3.78 1.17 -12.13
C CYS A 106 2.98 -0.15 -12.16
N GLY A 107 1.79 -0.10 -12.78
CA GLY A 107 0.89 -1.24 -12.94
C GLY A 107 0.03 -1.60 -11.72
N ASN A 108 0.17 -0.98 -10.55
CA ASN A 108 -0.59 -1.36 -9.34
C ASN A 108 -0.77 -0.21 -8.32
N THR A 109 -1.87 -0.26 -7.56
CA THR A 109 -2.17 0.72 -6.50
C THR A 109 -1.08 0.82 -5.44
N GLY A 110 -0.41 -0.29 -5.10
CA GLY A 110 0.68 -0.31 -4.12
C GLY A 110 1.87 0.58 -4.49
N ALA A 111 2.23 0.66 -5.78
CA ALA A 111 3.28 1.56 -6.24
C ALA A 111 2.86 3.04 -6.21
N ALA A 112 1.60 3.32 -6.56
CA ALA A 112 1.05 4.67 -6.42
C ALA A 112 0.99 5.10 -4.93
N ALA A 113 0.61 4.18 -4.04
CA ALA A 113 0.60 4.39 -2.59
C ALA A 113 2.02 4.65 -2.06
N LEU A 114 3.03 3.92 -2.56
CA LEU A 114 4.42 4.16 -2.22
C LEU A 114 4.83 5.58 -2.59
N ASN A 115 4.56 6.01 -3.82
CA ASN A 115 4.88 7.37 -4.23
C ASN A 115 4.10 8.40 -3.41
N LEU A 116 2.84 8.14 -3.05
CA LEU A 116 2.04 9.01 -2.18
C LEU A 116 2.69 9.15 -0.79
N ALA A 117 3.16 8.07 -0.16
CA ALA A 117 3.87 8.13 1.13
C ALA A 117 5.08 9.07 1.06
N LEU A 118 5.86 8.98 -0.02
CA LEU A 118 7.02 9.84 -0.25
C LEU A 118 6.64 11.32 -0.39
N LEU A 119 5.53 11.61 -1.07
CA LEU A 119 5.03 12.98 -1.23
C LEU A 119 4.42 13.55 0.06
N LEU A 120 3.88 12.68 0.91
CA LEU A 120 3.43 13.04 2.25
C LEU A 120 4.60 13.24 3.22
N GLY A 121 5.84 13.04 2.77
CA GLY A 121 7.06 13.39 3.52
C GLY A 121 7.59 12.27 4.40
N ALA A 122 7.24 11.00 4.13
CA ALA A 122 7.74 9.86 4.89
C ALA A 122 9.27 9.84 4.96
N LYS A 123 9.82 9.60 6.16
CA LYS A 123 11.25 9.30 6.36
C LYS A 123 11.53 7.82 6.14
N ASN A 124 10.64 6.96 6.63
CA ASN A 124 10.68 5.52 6.40
C ASN A 124 9.33 5.05 5.89
N VAL A 125 9.33 4.13 4.93
CA VAL A 125 8.12 3.49 4.41
C VAL A 125 8.17 1.98 4.65
N TYR A 126 7.12 1.43 5.25
CA TYR A 126 7.02 0.01 5.57
C TYR A 126 5.89 -0.64 4.75
N LEU A 127 6.24 -1.59 3.90
CA LEU A 127 5.30 -2.28 3.01
C LEU A 127 4.75 -3.54 3.69
N LEU A 128 3.41 -3.63 3.77
CA LEU A 128 2.67 -4.78 4.30
C LEU A 128 1.80 -5.37 3.18
N GLY A 129 1.84 -6.68 2.96
CA GLY A 129 1.05 -7.32 1.90
C GLY A 129 1.53 -7.03 0.47
N PHE A 130 2.83 -6.74 0.30
CA PHE A 130 3.48 -6.58 -1.00
C PHE A 130 4.13 -7.89 -1.42
N ASP A 131 3.34 -8.96 -1.50
CA ASP A 131 3.86 -10.32 -1.63
C ASP A 131 4.35 -10.64 -3.03
N MET A 132 3.69 -10.07 -4.05
CA MET A 132 3.98 -10.28 -5.48
C MET A 132 3.92 -11.75 -5.91
N LYS A 133 3.14 -12.57 -5.19
CA LYS A 133 2.82 -13.95 -5.51
C LYS A 133 1.48 -14.35 -4.90
N LEU A 134 0.94 -15.47 -5.38
CA LEU A 134 -0.17 -16.15 -4.69
C LEU A 134 0.37 -16.87 -3.44
N ASP A 135 -0.50 -17.10 -2.46
CA ASP A 135 -0.17 -18.03 -1.39
C ASP A 135 -0.27 -19.50 -1.83
N LYS A 136 -0.01 -20.42 -0.89
CA LYS A 136 -0.01 -21.87 -1.14
C LYS A 136 -1.39 -22.39 -1.55
N GLU A 137 -2.46 -21.68 -1.20
CA GLU A 137 -3.84 -21.98 -1.54
C GLU A 137 -4.29 -21.28 -2.84
N GLY A 138 -3.39 -20.59 -3.55
CA GLY A 138 -3.68 -19.91 -4.81
C GLY A 138 -4.41 -18.58 -4.66
N ARG A 139 -4.44 -18.00 -3.46
CA ARG A 139 -5.14 -16.74 -3.17
C ARG A 139 -4.23 -15.55 -3.46
N GLN A 140 -4.81 -14.54 -4.12
CA GLN A 140 -4.10 -13.31 -4.47
C GLN A 140 -4.15 -12.22 -3.40
N ASN A 141 -5.18 -12.26 -2.54
CA ASN A 141 -5.45 -11.23 -1.56
C ASN A 141 -5.73 -11.81 -0.17
N TRP A 142 -5.57 -10.99 0.87
CA TRP A 142 -5.94 -11.35 2.23
C TRP A 142 -7.45 -11.43 2.48
N HIS A 143 -8.25 -10.78 1.64
CA HIS A 143 -9.71 -10.86 1.65
C HIS A 143 -10.23 -11.75 0.51
N ASP A 144 -11.48 -12.18 0.62
CA ASP A 144 -12.15 -13.03 -0.37
C ASP A 144 -13.00 -12.23 -1.37
N LYS A 145 -12.97 -10.89 -1.30
CA LYS A 145 -13.72 -9.96 -2.17
C LYS A 145 -13.03 -9.74 -3.52
N ASN A 146 -12.88 -10.82 -4.27
CA ASN A 146 -12.22 -10.78 -5.57
C ASN A 146 -13.18 -10.25 -6.64
N ILE A 147 -13.00 -9.00 -7.06
CA ILE A 147 -13.71 -8.41 -8.21
C ILE A 147 -13.31 -9.14 -9.50
N ASN A 148 -12.04 -9.56 -9.59
CA ASN A 148 -11.49 -10.30 -10.72
C ASN A 148 -10.88 -11.62 -10.24
N LYS A 149 -10.91 -12.65 -11.10
CA LYS A 149 -10.25 -13.93 -10.84
C LYS A 149 -8.74 -13.71 -10.61
N PRO A 150 -8.12 -14.42 -9.65
CA PRO A 150 -6.68 -14.40 -9.47
C PRO A 150 -5.93 -14.69 -10.77
N ASN A 151 -4.93 -13.85 -11.09
CA ASN A 151 -4.11 -14.02 -12.28
C ASN A 151 -2.63 -13.82 -11.91
N PRO A 152 -1.85 -14.90 -11.72
CA PRO A 152 -0.43 -14.80 -11.35
C PRO A 152 0.41 -13.96 -12.33
N LYS A 153 0.00 -13.87 -13.61
CA LYS A 153 0.74 -13.12 -14.62
C LYS A 153 0.78 -11.61 -14.35
N VAL A 154 -0.12 -11.08 -13.50
CA VAL A 154 -0.10 -9.66 -13.14
C VAL A 154 1.13 -9.30 -12.31
N TYR A 155 1.69 -10.26 -11.57
CA TYR A 155 2.85 -10.00 -10.72
C TYR A 155 4.10 -9.69 -11.55
N SER A 156 4.28 -10.30 -12.73
CA SER A 156 5.38 -9.93 -13.63
C SER A 156 5.32 -8.45 -14.03
N ARG A 157 4.12 -7.93 -14.32
CA ARG A 157 3.93 -6.49 -14.60
C ARG A 157 4.28 -5.63 -13.39
N PHE A 158 3.82 -6.03 -12.20
CA PHE A 158 4.08 -5.27 -10.97
C PHE A 158 5.58 -5.24 -10.65
N LEU A 159 6.22 -6.41 -10.69
CA LEU A 159 7.66 -6.57 -10.47
C LEU A 159 8.48 -5.77 -11.48
N ASN A 160 8.09 -5.72 -12.76
CA ASN A 160 8.77 -4.88 -13.76
C ASN A 160 8.72 -3.39 -13.39
N GLY A 161 7.58 -2.91 -12.92
CA GLY A 161 7.44 -1.53 -12.44
C GLY A 161 8.37 -1.24 -11.26
N PHE A 162 8.38 -2.12 -10.26
CA PHE A 162 9.23 -1.96 -9.08
C PHE A 162 10.72 -2.10 -9.38
N ARG A 163 11.14 -3.20 -10.04
CA ARG A 163 12.54 -3.52 -10.34
C ARG A 163 13.17 -2.54 -11.33
N GLY A 164 12.36 -1.96 -12.22
CA GLY A 164 12.78 -0.94 -13.17
C GLY A 164 12.70 0.46 -12.58
N SER A 165 11.56 1.12 -12.81
CA SER A 165 11.43 2.56 -12.62
C SER A 165 11.43 2.99 -11.15
N VAL A 166 10.76 2.25 -10.25
CA VAL A 166 10.75 2.58 -8.81
C VAL A 166 12.16 2.45 -8.21
N LYS A 167 12.86 1.33 -8.46
CA LYS A 167 14.22 1.10 -7.98
C LYS A 167 15.18 2.20 -8.43
N ARG A 168 15.14 2.54 -9.73
CA ARG A 168 15.98 3.60 -10.32
C ARG A 168 15.71 4.95 -9.66
N ASP A 169 14.44 5.28 -9.45
CA ASP A 169 14.03 6.62 -9.03
C ASP A 169 14.14 6.85 -7.52
N TRP A 170 14.06 5.79 -6.69
CA TRP A 170 13.94 5.89 -5.24
C TRP A 170 15.00 6.79 -4.60
N LYS A 171 16.27 6.37 -4.56
CA LYS A 171 17.32 7.16 -3.91
C LYS A 171 17.70 8.40 -4.72
N ALA A 172 17.51 8.37 -6.04
CA ALA A 172 17.83 9.49 -6.92
C ALA A 172 16.89 10.69 -6.70
N LYS A 173 15.59 10.45 -6.50
CA LYS A 173 14.58 11.50 -6.33
C LYS A 173 14.23 11.74 -4.86
N PHE A 174 14.36 10.74 -4.00
CA PHE A 174 14.00 10.82 -2.57
C PHE A 174 15.20 10.41 -1.71
N PRO A 175 16.30 11.19 -1.74
CA PRO A 175 17.46 10.91 -0.90
C PRO A 175 17.07 10.97 0.58
N GLY A 176 17.64 10.06 1.39
CA GLY A 176 17.40 9.99 2.83
C GLY A 176 16.11 9.28 3.26
N VAL A 177 15.27 8.83 2.32
CA VAL A 177 14.09 8.01 2.63
C VAL A 177 14.42 6.53 2.55
N GLU A 178 14.08 5.77 3.59
CA GLU A 178 14.21 4.31 3.61
C GLU A 178 12.88 3.60 3.31
N ILE A 179 12.94 2.43 2.66
CA ILE A 179 11.77 1.62 2.30
C ILE A 179 12.09 0.17 2.67
N PHE A 180 11.19 -0.46 3.41
CA PHE A 180 11.32 -1.83 3.87
C PHE A 180 10.10 -2.65 3.48
N ASN A 181 10.31 -3.90 3.08
CA ASN A 181 9.23 -4.87 2.91
C ASN A 181 9.14 -5.76 4.15
N LEU A 182 8.02 -5.70 4.87
CA LEU A 182 7.80 -6.44 6.12
C LEU A 182 7.36 -7.89 5.89
N ASN A 183 7.64 -8.44 4.71
CA ASN A 183 7.47 -9.84 4.38
C ASN A 183 8.77 -10.42 3.78
N PRO A 184 9.55 -11.20 4.56
CA PRO A 184 10.75 -11.89 4.08
C PRO A 184 10.50 -12.83 2.89
N ASP A 185 9.30 -13.42 2.83
CA ASP A 185 8.91 -14.38 1.79
C ASP A 185 8.38 -13.71 0.51
N SER A 186 8.26 -12.38 0.45
CA SER A 186 7.78 -11.67 -0.74
C SER A 186 8.68 -11.89 -1.98
N GLU A 187 8.12 -11.91 -3.20
CA GLU A 187 8.90 -11.87 -4.45
C GLU A 187 9.41 -10.46 -4.80
N LEU A 188 8.94 -9.44 -4.08
CA LEU A 188 9.43 -8.07 -4.25
C LEU A 188 10.82 -7.93 -3.59
N ASP A 189 11.85 -7.90 -4.43
CA ASP A 189 13.28 -7.93 -4.08
C ASP A 189 14.00 -6.59 -4.25
N VAL A 190 13.24 -5.50 -4.40
CA VAL A 190 13.78 -4.15 -4.61
C VAL A 190 14.22 -3.49 -3.31
N PHE A 191 13.58 -3.85 -2.20
CA PHE A 191 13.75 -3.22 -0.89
C PHE A 191 14.31 -4.24 0.11
N PRO A 192 15.10 -3.80 1.11
CA PRO A 192 15.44 -4.62 2.26
C PRO A 192 14.18 -5.24 2.87
N LYS A 193 14.27 -6.53 3.21
CA LYS A 193 13.17 -7.27 3.84
C LYS A 193 13.42 -7.44 5.31
N MET A 194 12.36 -7.37 6.11
CA MET A 194 12.40 -7.55 7.56
C MET A 194 11.19 -8.40 7.98
N ALA A 195 11.34 -9.25 8.99
CA ALA A 195 10.18 -9.93 9.54
C ALA A 195 9.33 -8.91 10.31
N ARG A 196 8.01 -8.93 10.07
CA ARG A 196 7.07 -8.06 10.78
C ARG A 196 7.11 -8.24 12.31
N GLN A 197 7.37 -9.45 12.79
CA GLN A 197 7.49 -9.74 14.22
C GLN A 197 8.65 -8.97 14.84
N ASP A 198 9.82 -8.99 14.18
CA ASP A 198 11.01 -8.25 14.63
C ASP A 198 10.74 -6.74 14.60
N HIS A 199 10.13 -6.23 13.53
CA HIS A 199 9.82 -4.80 13.37
C HIS A 199 8.89 -4.27 14.46
N PHE A 200 7.83 -5.02 14.79
CA PHE A 200 6.85 -4.62 15.80
C PHE A 200 7.21 -5.07 17.22
N GLY A 201 8.34 -5.77 17.40
CA GLY A 201 8.73 -6.32 18.71
C GLY A 201 7.76 -7.36 19.25
N LEU A 202 7.08 -8.10 18.37
CA LEU A 202 6.17 -9.16 18.77
C LEU A 202 6.99 -10.40 19.14
N THR A 203 7.15 -10.64 20.44
CA THR A 203 7.68 -11.93 20.90
C THR A 203 6.71 -13.03 20.46
N ALA A 204 7.23 -14.12 19.91
CA ALA A 204 6.44 -15.35 19.84
C ALA A 204 6.03 -15.66 21.29
N GLU A 205 4.73 -15.62 21.58
CA GLU A 205 4.26 -16.20 22.83
C GLU A 205 4.79 -17.63 22.87
N VAL A 206 5.54 -17.88 23.93
CA VAL A 206 6.08 -19.18 24.29
C VAL A 206 4.87 -20.11 24.44
N ILE A 207 4.53 -20.87 23.40
CA ILE A 207 3.73 -22.08 23.53
C ILE A 207 4.65 -23.09 24.23
N VAL A 208 4.76 -22.95 25.54
CA VAL A 208 5.27 -23.98 26.43
C VAL A 208 4.09 -24.44 27.26
N ASN A 209 3.72 -25.69 26.97
CA ASN A 209 3.07 -26.66 27.84
C ASN A 209 1.57 -26.49 28.12
N GLY A 210 0.79 -27.24 27.32
CA GLY A 210 -0.37 -27.98 27.81
C GLY A 210 -0.13 -29.45 27.51
N SER A 211 0.13 -30.21 28.57
CA SER A 211 0.38 -31.65 28.69
C SER A 211 -0.58 -32.54 27.89
#